data_AF-A0A3M9XN09-F1
#
_entry.id   AF-A0A3M9XN09-F1
#
_cell.length_a   1.000
_cell.length_b   1.000
_cell.length_c   1.000
_cell.angle_alpha   90.00
_cell.angle_beta   90.00
_cell.angle_gamma   90.00
#
_symmetry.space_group_name_H-M   'P 1'
#
loop_
_entity.id
_entity.type
_entity.pdbx_description
1 polymer ?
#
loop_
_entity_poly.entity_id
_entity_poly.type
_entity_poly.pdbx_seq_one_letter_code
_entity_poly.pdbx_strand_id
1 'polypeptide(L)'
;MSDRCASISARRAYIFASDALAKGKKGYVNDWPWQRGANNVTRQEKKHPGDNYAWIENTESAGLRFVDHADKICDGIRHQGWYTDDDGISGEVLRGAVWQLPARRGVARYIAGYKDPNNKGAAFVDLDIISFAPAASLSRLGDLANESAKHDAARRADSIAERNAKRERDYNAEFHAGSEWSDMAEQITRIRQETLALLRELRPLRHAATIEVPTICKHLRRDIESGLAEIHKLRRRRAEIFDEWSHTDGFAEFLPRNESAR
;
A
#
# COMPACT_ATOMS: atom_id res chain seq x y z
N MET A 1 -6.55 -13.96 44.34
CA MET A 1 -7.76 -13.99 43.48
C MET A 1 -7.43 -13.23 42.21
N SER A 2 -7.42 -13.94 41.08
CA SER A 2 -6.90 -13.48 39.79
C SER A 2 -8.02 -12.76 39.03
N ASP A 3 -7.93 -11.42 38.94
CA ASP A 3 -8.77 -10.59 38.07
C ASP A 3 -8.39 -10.82 36.61
N ARG A 4 -8.93 -11.90 36.03
CA ARG A 4 -8.97 -12.09 34.58
C ARG A 4 -10.02 -11.15 34.00
N CYS A 5 -9.63 -9.90 33.78
CA CYS A 5 -10.36 -9.02 32.86
C CYS A 5 -10.23 -9.64 31.46
N ALA A 6 -11.26 -10.38 31.04
CA ALA A 6 -11.29 -11.04 29.73
C ALA A 6 -11.11 -9.99 28.63
N SER A 7 -9.88 -9.90 28.08
CA SER A 7 -9.61 -9.13 26.88
C SER A 7 -10.36 -9.78 25.73
N ILE A 8 -11.56 -9.27 25.48
CA ILE A 8 -12.29 -9.64 24.28
C ILE A 8 -11.53 -9.01 23.13
N SER A 9 -10.99 -9.86 22.25
CA SER A 9 -10.23 -9.40 21.10
C SER A 9 -11.00 -8.31 20.37
N ALA A 10 -10.33 -7.19 20.10
CA ALA A 10 -10.42 -6.42 18.86
C ALA A 10 -11.56 -6.84 17.91
N ARG A 11 -11.37 -8.01 17.29
CA ARG A 11 -12.29 -8.65 16.35
C ARG A 11 -13.70 -8.94 16.90
N ARG A 12 -13.81 -9.45 18.13
CA ARG A 12 -15.10 -9.67 18.80
C ARG A 12 -15.78 -8.36 19.19
N ALA A 13 -15.02 -7.31 19.51
CA ALA A 13 -15.58 -5.98 19.76
C ALA A 13 -16.13 -5.35 18.48
N TYR A 14 -15.44 -5.52 17.35
CA TYR A 14 -15.91 -5.13 16.03
C TYR A 14 -17.19 -5.87 15.63
N ILE A 15 -17.19 -7.21 15.71
CA ILE A 15 -18.39 -8.01 15.43
C ILE A 15 -19.55 -7.56 16.31
N PHE A 16 -19.29 -7.30 17.60
CA PHE A 16 -20.31 -6.79 18.51
C PHE A 16 -20.81 -5.39 18.14
N ALA A 17 -19.95 -4.49 17.66
CA ALA A 17 -20.34 -3.15 17.21
C ALA A 17 -21.24 -3.23 15.97
N SER A 18 -20.88 -4.07 15.00
CA SER A 18 -21.69 -4.36 13.81
C SER A 18 -23.05 -4.97 14.19
N ASP A 19 -23.06 -5.95 15.08
CA ASP A 19 -24.28 -6.58 15.63
C ASP A 19 -25.16 -5.59 16.41
N ALA A 20 -24.56 -4.71 17.20
CA ALA A 20 -25.27 -3.70 18.00
C ALA A 20 -25.94 -2.66 17.10
N LEU A 21 -25.28 -2.27 16.00
CA LEU A 21 -25.82 -1.38 14.99
C LEU A 21 -26.95 -2.05 14.19
N ALA A 22 -26.79 -3.31 13.80
CA ALA A 22 -27.85 -4.11 13.19
C ALA A 22 -29.10 -4.23 14.10
N LYS A 23 -28.89 -4.23 15.42
CA LYS A 23 -29.95 -4.26 16.45
C LYS A 23 -30.42 -2.88 16.93
N GLY A 24 -29.94 -1.79 16.30
CA GLY A 24 -30.38 -0.42 16.59
C GLY A 24 -29.94 0.17 17.93
N LYS A 25 -28.96 -0.43 18.62
CA LYS A 25 -28.48 0.06 19.94
C LYS A 25 -27.35 1.07 19.74
N LYS A 26 -27.62 2.36 20.00
CA LYS A 26 -26.62 3.43 20.04
C LYS A 26 -26.17 3.64 21.49
N GLY A 27 -24.86 3.61 21.73
CA GLY A 27 -24.27 3.71 23.05
C GLY A 27 -22.85 4.27 22.94
N TYR A 28 -22.74 5.51 22.47
CA TYR A 28 -21.51 6.29 22.58
C TYR A 28 -21.64 7.23 23.77
N VAL A 29 -20.51 7.60 24.39
CA VAL A 29 -20.52 8.38 25.64
C VAL A 29 -21.09 9.80 25.43
N ASN A 30 -21.24 10.28 24.19
CA ASN A 30 -21.84 11.57 23.84
C ASN A 30 -22.64 11.45 22.52
N ASP A 31 -23.97 11.32 22.56
CA ASP A 31 -24.82 11.05 21.37
C ASP A 31 -25.46 12.31 20.75
N TRP A 32 -25.39 12.43 19.41
CA TRP A 32 -26.26 13.21 18.51
C TRP A 32 -26.59 12.34 17.25
N PRO A 33 -27.72 12.52 16.55
CA PRO A 33 -28.32 11.50 15.67
C PRO A 33 -27.90 11.63 14.19
N TRP A 34 -27.80 10.52 13.42
CA TRP A 34 -28.34 10.20 12.06
C TRP A 34 -27.73 8.84 11.57
N GLN A 35 -28.55 7.92 11.03
CA GLN A 35 -28.76 7.38 9.65
C GLN A 35 -28.04 6.03 9.38
N ARG A 36 -28.73 5.12 8.67
CA ARG A 36 -28.46 3.68 8.50
C ARG A 36 -28.05 3.37 7.06
N GLY A 37 -27.01 2.55 6.87
CA GLY A 37 -26.60 1.97 5.59
C GLY A 37 -26.04 0.56 5.80
N ALA A 38 -26.25 -0.33 4.82
CA ALA A 38 -25.95 -1.77 4.89
C ALA A 38 -24.50 -2.09 4.46
N ASN A 39 -23.87 -3.07 5.12
CA ASN A 39 -22.44 -3.41 5.02
C ASN A 39 -22.14 -4.54 4.02
N ASN A 40 -21.13 -4.32 3.17
CA ASN A 40 -20.25 -5.37 2.66
C ASN A 40 -18.85 -5.15 3.27
N VAL A 41 -18.34 -6.14 4.01
CA VAL A 41 -16.96 -6.16 4.49
C VAL A 41 -16.21 -7.11 3.58
N THR A 42 -15.50 -6.59 2.58
CA THR A 42 -14.61 -7.42 1.77
C THR A 42 -13.34 -7.69 2.56
N ARG A 43 -13.13 -8.97 2.83
CA ARG A 43 -11.94 -9.50 3.49
C ARG A 43 -10.80 -9.48 2.48
N GLN A 44 -9.90 -8.50 2.53
CA GLN A 44 -8.61 -8.65 1.85
C GLN A 44 -7.74 -9.64 2.63
N GLU A 45 -7.71 -10.88 2.14
CA GLU A 45 -6.86 -11.97 2.62
C GLU A 45 -5.41 -11.79 2.15
N LYS A 46 -4.66 -10.82 2.68
CA LYS A 46 -3.21 -10.97 2.81
C LYS A 46 -2.88 -10.96 4.30
N LYS A 47 -3.06 -12.13 4.93
CA LYS A 47 -2.70 -12.37 6.33
C LYS A 47 -1.18 -12.29 6.46
N HIS A 48 -0.66 -11.20 7.04
CA HIS A 48 0.63 -11.30 7.72
C HIS A 48 0.39 -11.92 9.10
N PRO A 49 1.08 -13.02 9.45
CA PRO A 49 0.93 -13.66 10.75
C PRO A 49 1.38 -12.71 11.86
N GLY A 50 0.42 -12.18 12.64
CA GLY A 50 0.68 -11.30 13.78
C GLY A 50 -0.03 -9.94 13.71
N ASP A 51 -0.52 -9.54 12.54
CA ASP A 51 -1.09 -8.21 12.32
C ASP A 51 -2.63 -8.24 12.35
N ASN A 52 -3.24 -7.46 13.26
CA ASN A 52 -4.69 -7.38 13.49
C ASN A 52 -5.38 -6.30 12.61
N TYR A 53 -4.94 -6.10 11.36
CA TYR A 53 -5.55 -5.08 10.49
C TYR A 53 -6.78 -5.57 9.73
N ALA A 54 -7.63 -4.63 9.33
CA ALA A 54 -8.74 -4.86 8.42
C ALA A 54 -8.98 -3.67 7.49
N TRP A 55 -9.33 -3.97 6.25
CA TRP A 55 -9.97 -3.01 5.35
C TRP A 55 -11.47 -2.94 5.63
N ILE A 56 -12.01 -1.73 5.74
CA ILE A 56 -13.43 -1.48 5.95
C ILE A 56 -13.89 -0.52 4.87
N GLU A 57 -14.77 -0.98 3.97
CA GLU A 57 -15.30 -0.16 2.87
C GLU A 57 -16.17 1.01 3.35
N ASN A 58 -16.90 0.82 4.46
CA ASN A 58 -17.74 1.85 5.05
C ASN A 58 -17.66 1.81 6.58
N THR A 59 -16.86 2.73 7.14
CA THR A 59 -16.60 2.82 8.58
C THR A 59 -17.86 3.13 9.39
N GLU A 60 -18.72 4.02 8.91
CA GLU A 60 -19.96 4.39 9.61
C GLU A 60 -20.94 3.21 9.71
N SER A 61 -21.14 2.51 8.59
CA SER A 61 -22.01 1.35 8.52
C SER A 61 -21.44 0.20 9.36
N ALA A 62 -20.12 0.13 9.53
CA ALA A 62 -19.46 -0.81 10.43
C ALA A 62 -19.56 -0.43 11.93
N GLY A 63 -20.23 0.67 12.27
CA GLY A 63 -20.40 1.15 13.65
C GLY A 63 -19.16 1.84 14.22
N LEU A 64 -18.27 2.31 13.34
CA LEU A 64 -17.11 3.11 13.73
C LEU A 64 -17.49 4.59 13.66
N ARG A 65 -17.32 5.31 14.76
CA ARG A 65 -17.49 6.76 14.77
C ARG A 65 -16.14 7.41 14.51
N PHE A 66 -16.01 8.14 13.41
CA PHE A 66 -14.81 8.95 13.17
C PHE A 66 -14.65 10.01 14.28
N VAL A 67 -13.47 10.06 14.88
CA VAL A 67 -13.12 11.02 15.94
C VAL A 67 -12.50 12.24 15.30
N ASP A 68 -11.27 12.08 14.79
CA ASP A 68 -10.55 13.07 14.00
C ASP A 68 -9.28 12.43 13.42
N HIS A 69 -8.50 13.21 12.67
CA HIS A 69 -7.17 12.86 12.21
C HIS A 69 -6.11 12.94 13.31
N ALA A 70 -5.05 12.15 13.17
CA ALA A 70 -3.99 12.03 14.17
C ALA A 70 -3.32 13.37 14.51
N ASP A 71 -3.06 14.21 13.49
CA ASP A 71 -2.48 15.55 13.62
C ASP A 71 -3.40 16.57 14.30
N LYS A 72 -4.72 16.32 14.32
CA LYS A 72 -5.71 17.15 15.01
C LYS A 72 -5.94 16.72 16.45
N ILE A 73 -5.66 15.46 16.75
CA ILE A 73 -5.79 14.90 18.09
C ILE A 73 -4.52 15.14 18.90
N CYS A 74 -3.35 14.98 18.29
CA CYS A 74 -2.07 15.02 19.00
C CYS A 74 -1.17 16.12 18.45
N ASP A 75 -0.99 17.20 19.22
CA ASP A 75 -0.12 18.35 18.89
C ASP A 75 1.36 17.97 18.63
N GLY A 76 1.78 16.79 19.09
CA GLY A 76 3.11 16.24 18.80
C GLY A 76 3.32 15.84 17.33
N ILE A 77 2.25 15.63 16.56
CA ILE A 77 2.30 15.23 15.15
C ILE A 77 2.21 16.51 14.31
N ARG A 78 3.32 16.91 13.69
CA ARG A 78 3.47 18.21 12.99
C ARG A 78 3.40 18.11 11.47
N HIS A 79 2.80 17.05 10.94
CA HIS A 79 2.57 16.83 9.52
C HIS A 79 1.13 16.36 9.29
N GLN A 80 0.65 16.43 8.05
CA GLN A 80 -0.73 16.09 7.68
C GLN A 80 -0.89 14.70 7.06
N GLY A 81 0.13 13.86 7.20
CA GLY A 81 0.19 12.50 6.66
C GLY A 81 1.54 12.17 6.06
N TRP A 82 1.59 11.09 5.29
CA TRP A 82 2.78 10.53 4.66
C TRP A 82 2.54 10.29 3.18
N TYR A 83 3.48 10.69 2.33
CA TYR A 83 3.40 10.47 0.88
C TYR A 83 3.68 9.01 0.53
N THR A 84 2.92 8.47 -0.43
CA THR A 84 3.06 7.09 -0.96
C THR A 84 4.02 7.01 -2.15
N ASP A 85 4.63 8.13 -2.54
CA ASP A 85 5.71 8.23 -3.52
C ASP A 85 6.88 9.05 -2.93
N ASP A 86 8.07 8.95 -3.55
CA ASP A 86 9.25 9.63 -3.06
C ASP A 86 9.25 11.14 -3.36
N ASP A 87 8.59 11.55 -4.44
CA ASP A 87 8.61 12.93 -4.93
C ASP A 87 7.39 13.78 -4.51
N GLY A 88 6.37 13.18 -3.88
CA GLY A 88 5.11 13.84 -3.54
C GLY A 88 4.23 14.20 -4.76
N ILE A 89 4.59 13.72 -5.97
CA ILE A 89 4.02 14.19 -7.24
C ILE A 89 2.60 13.65 -7.46
N SER A 90 2.33 12.41 -7.07
CA SER A 90 0.97 11.83 -7.11
C SER A 90 -0.01 12.60 -6.22
N GLY A 91 0.51 13.27 -5.19
CA GLY A 91 -0.28 13.92 -4.16
C GLY A 91 -1.03 12.95 -3.25
N GLU A 92 -0.79 11.64 -3.37
CA GLU A 92 -1.40 10.64 -2.51
C GLU A 92 -0.77 10.67 -1.11
N VAL A 93 -1.60 10.97 -0.12
CA VAL A 93 -1.17 11.14 1.27
C VAL A 93 -1.99 10.23 2.18
N LEU A 94 -1.32 9.30 2.84
CA LEU A 94 -1.92 8.52 3.91
C LEU A 94 -1.91 9.35 5.20
N ARG A 95 -3.11 9.73 5.65
CA ARG A 95 -3.29 10.51 6.87
C ARG A 95 -3.88 9.65 7.98
N GLY A 96 -3.17 9.57 9.10
CA GLY A 96 -3.62 8.87 10.30
C GLY A 96 -5.01 9.35 10.76
N ALA A 97 -5.85 8.41 11.17
CA ALA A 97 -7.23 8.63 11.58
C ALA A 97 -7.60 7.74 12.76
N VAL A 98 -8.45 8.27 13.65
CA VAL A 98 -8.92 7.56 14.84
C VAL A 98 -10.43 7.39 14.78
N TRP A 99 -10.90 6.19 15.13
CA TRP A 99 -12.31 5.90 15.29
C TRP A 99 -12.62 5.45 16.72
N GLN A 100 -13.84 5.76 17.16
CA GLN A 100 -14.40 5.33 18.42
C GLN A 100 -15.40 4.18 18.19
N LEU A 101 -15.22 3.10 18.94
CA LEU A 101 -16.18 2.00 19.06
C LEU A 101 -17.23 2.33 20.12
N PRO A 102 -18.42 1.70 20.08
CA PRO A 102 -19.41 1.81 21.15
C PRO A 102 -18.77 1.58 22.52
N ALA A 103 -19.18 2.35 23.53
CA ALA A 103 -18.62 2.20 24.86
C ALA A 103 -18.96 0.81 25.42
N ARG A 104 -18.07 0.25 26.24
CA ARG A 104 -18.34 -1.01 26.92
C ARG A 104 -18.03 -0.87 28.40
N ARG A 105 -19.03 -1.16 29.25
CA ARG A 105 -18.94 -0.98 30.71
C ARG A 105 -18.52 0.45 31.09
N GLY A 106 -19.05 1.45 30.38
CA GLY A 106 -18.71 2.86 30.61
C GLY A 106 -17.33 3.29 30.11
N VAL A 107 -16.59 2.42 29.42
CA VAL A 107 -15.23 2.70 28.94
C VAL A 107 -15.25 3.03 27.45
N ALA A 108 -14.63 4.16 27.09
CA ALA A 108 -14.39 4.56 25.70
C ALA A 108 -13.34 3.65 25.07
N ARG A 109 -13.53 3.31 23.79
CA ARG A 109 -12.69 2.39 23.05
C ARG A 109 -12.36 3.01 21.71
N TYR A 110 -11.07 3.10 21.39
CA TYR A 110 -10.57 3.68 20.16
C TYR A 110 -9.84 2.63 19.34
N ILE A 111 -9.86 2.82 18.02
CA ILE A 111 -9.05 2.07 17.06
C ILE A 111 -8.31 3.06 16.16
N ALA A 112 -7.13 2.66 15.74
CA ALA A 112 -6.20 3.48 14.96
C ALA A 112 -6.17 2.99 13.51
N GLY A 113 -5.88 3.87 12.56
CA GLY A 113 -5.77 3.50 11.15
C GLY A 113 -5.51 4.70 10.26
N TYR A 114 -5.80 4.59 8.97
CA TYR A 114 -5.82 5.71 8.04
C TYR A 114 -7.04 5.63 7.12
N LYS A 115 -7.49 6.79 6.64
CA LYS A 115 -8.58 6.87 5.66
C LYS A 115 -8.02 6.67 4.26
N ASP A 116 -8.79 6.01 3.42
CA ASP A 116 -8.51 5.99 1.99
C ASP A 116 -8.67 7.42 1.42
N PRO A 117 -7.64 8.00 0.77
CA PRO A 117 -7.77 9.30 0.11
C PRO A 117 -8.77 9.27 -1.05
N ASN A 118 -8.96 8.11 -1.69
CA ASN A 118 -9.74 7.94 -2.91
C ASN A 118 -11.16 7.40 -2.65
N ASN A 119 -11.41 6.82 -1.47
CA ASN A 119 -12.71 6.25 -1.13
C ASN A 119 -13.30 6.86 0.16
N LYS A 120 -14.30 7.73 0.00
CA LYS A 120 -14.97 8.41 1.11
C LYS A 120 -15.71 7.39 1.99
N GLY A 121 -15.21 7.24 3.21
CA GLY A 121 -15.82 6.37 4.22
C GLY A 121 -15.08 5.06 4.42
N ALA A 122 -14.15 4.71 3.53
CA ALA A 122 -13.29 3.55 3.68
C ALA A 122 -12.06 3.84 4.56
N ALA A 123 -11.57 2.80 5.22
CA ALA A 123 -10.41 2.89 6.06
C ALA A 123 -9.67 1.56 6.19
N PHE A 124 -8.36 1.67 6.35
CA PHE A 124 -7.53 0.61 6.86
C PHE A 124 -7.36 0.81 8.38
N VAL A 125 -7.84 -0.14 9.18
CA VAL A 125 -7.84 -0.02 10.64
C VAL A 125 -7.08 -1.15 11.31
N ASP A 126 -6.41 -0.83 12.40
CA ASP A 126 -5.90 -1.76 13.39
C ASP A 126 -7.02 -2.11 14.36
N LEU A 127 -7.39 -3.38 14.41
CA LEU A 127 -8.48 -3.82 15.27
C LEU A 127 -8.08 -3.82 16.74
N ASP A 128 -6.79 -3.70 17.08
CA ASP A 128 -6.36 -3.60 18.47
C ASP A 128 -7.00 -2.38 19.17
N ILE A 129 -7.74 -2.69 20.23
CA ILE A 129 -8.51 -1.68 20.97
C ILE A 129 -7.57 -0.93 21.90
N ILE A 130 -7.57 0.38 21.75
CA ILE A 130 -6.94 1.30 22.69
C ILE A 130 -8.04 1.82 23.61
N SER A 131 -7.99 1.41 24.86
CA SER A 131 -8.94 1.83 25.89
C SER A 131 -8.22 1.98 27.21
N PHE A 132 -8.54 3.03 27.96
CA PHE A 132 -8.08 3.17 29.33
C PHE A 132 -9.23 2.86 30.29
N ALA A 133 -8.99 1.96 31.25
CA ALA A 133 -9.99 1.68 32.27
C ALA A 133 -10.10 2.90 33.21
N PRO A 134 -11.29 3.43 33.52
CA PRO A 134 -11.41 4.40 34.59
C PRO A 134 -11.00 3.70 35.89
N ALA A 135 -10.01 4.24 36.59
CA ALA A 135 -9.86 3.96 38.01
C ALA A 135 -11.19 4.41 38.65
N ALA A 136 -12.00 3.45 39.08
CA ALA A 136 -13.26 3.71 39.75
C ALA A 136 -13.00 4.63 40.94
N SER A 137 -13.32 5.93 40.84
CA SER A 137 -13.67 6.82 41.98
C SER A 137 -13.70 8.32 41.65
N LEU A 138 -13.05 8.85 40.60
CA LEU A 138 -12.97 10.33 40.44
C LEU A 138 -13.24 10.79 39.00
N SER A 139 -14.34 11.51 38.80
CA SER A 139 -14.81 12.00 37.49
C SER A 139 -13.75 12.75 36.69
N ARG A 140 -12.91 13.58 37.34
CA ARG A 140 -11.81 14.31 36.68
C ARG A 140 -10.66 13.42 36.17
N LEU A 141 -10.39 12.27 36.82
CA LEU A 141 -9.37 11.34 36.33
C LEU A 141 -9.86 10.51 35.12
N GLY A 142 -11.18 10.29 35.01
CA GLY A 142 -11.78 9.60 33.87
C GLY A 142 -11.62 10.36 32.56
N ASP A 143 -11.79 11.68 32.59
CA ASP A 143 -11.65 12.53 31.39
C ASP A 143 -10.19 12.58 30.90
N LEU A 144 -9.23 12.76 31.82
CA LEU A 144 -7.79 12.72 31.51
C LEU A 144 -7.35 11.37 30.93
N ALA A 145 -7.85 10.27 31.48
CA ALA A 145 -7.58 8.92 30.99
C ALA A 145 -8.15 8.68 29.59
N ASN A 146 -9.35 9.19 29.29
CA ASN A 146 -9.97 9.09 27.97
C ASN A 146 -9.19 9.90 26.93
N GLU A 147 -8.72 11.11 27.28
CA GLU A 147 -7.86 11.90 26.39
C GLU A 147 -6.51 11.19 26.14
N SER A 148 -5.88 10.61 27.16
CA SER A 148 -4.67 9.81 26.98
C SER A 148 -4.87 8.65 25.98
N ALA A 149 -5.96 7.89 26.11
CA ALA A 149 -6.26 6.80 25.17
C ALA A 149 -6.49 7.28 23.73
N LYS A 150 -7.11 8.45 23.57
CA LYS A 150 -7.34 9.10 22.27
C LYS A 150 -6.02 9.57 21.65
N HIS A 151 -5.12 10.15 22.43
CA HIS A 151 -3.77 10.53 22.01
C HIS A 151 -2.91 9.32 21.62
N ASP A 152 -2.97 8.23 22.39
CA ASP A 152 -2.25 6.99 22.07
C ASP A 152 -2.77 6.36 20.78
N ALA A 153 -4.08 6.40 20.55
CA ALA A 153 -4.69 5.99 19.29
C ALA A 153 -4.24 6.87 18.11
N ALA A 154 -4.11 8.18 18.32
CA ALA A 154 -3.60 9.09 17.29
C ALA A 154 -2.14 8.80 16.91
N ARG A 155 -1.25 8.59 17.90
CA ARG A 155 0.15 8.21 17.62
C ARG A 155 0.24 6.89 16.88
N ARG A 156 -0.54 5.88 17.31
CA ARG A 156 -0.58 4.58 16.62
C ARG A 156 -1.12 4.73 15.18
N ALA A 157 -2.15 5.55 14.97
CA ALA A 157 -2.72 5.80 13.66
C ALA A 157 -1.70 6.42 12.70
N ASP A 158 -0.91 7.36 13.20
CA ASP A 158 0.18 7.97 12.45
C ASP A 158 1.28 6.98 12.07
N SER A 159 1.75 6.15 13.02
CA SER A 159 2.72 5.08 12.73
C SER A 159 2.18 3.99 11.78
N ILE A 160 0.86 3.78 11.72
CA ILE A 160 0.25 2.88 10.72
C ILE A 160 0.29 3.54 9.34
N ALA A 161 -0.07 4.83 9.25
CA ALA A 161 -0.01 5.57 7.99
C ALA A 161 1.42 5.62 7.44
N GLU A 162 2.41 5.92 8.28
CA GLU A 162 3.84 5.94 7.91
C GLU A 162 4.30 4.60 7.32
N ARG A 163 4.04 3.50 8.03
CA ARG A 163 4.47 2.17 7.60
C ARG A 163 3.84 1.75 6.28
N ASN A 164 2.55 2.06 6.08
CA ASN A 164 1.89 1.72 4.82
C ASN A 164 2.37 2.63 3.69
N ALA A 165 2.56 3.94 3.94
CA ALA A 165 3.09 4.84 2.93
C ALA A 165 4.50 4.44 2.48
N LYS A 166 5.34 3.99 3.42
CA LYS A 166 6.65 3.41 3.08
C LYS A 166 6.51 2.13 2.26
N ARG A 167 5.61 1.21 2.63
CA ARG A 167 5.38 -0.04 1.87
C ARG A 167 4.91 0.23 0.45
N GLU A 168 4.01 1.19 0.26
CA GLU A 168 3.57 1.60 -1.08
C GLU A 168 4.74 2.17 -1.90
N ARG A 169 5.62 2.98 -1.28
CA ARG A 169 6.84 3.47 -1.94
C ARG A 169 7.78 2.35 -2.35
N ASP A 170 8.08 1.44 -1.42
CA ASP A 170 8.94 0.29 -1.66
C ASP A 170 8.35 -0.57 -2.81
N TYR A 171 7.05 -0.88 -2.76
CA TYR A 171 6.36 -1.63 -3.81
C TYR A 171 6.37 -0.89 -5.17
N ASN A 172 6.11 0.41 -5.20
CA ASN A 172 6.14 1.21 -6.42
C ASN A 172 7.53 1.22 -7.05
N ALA A 173 8.59 1.35 -6.24
CA ALA A 173 9.97 1.28 -6.72
C ALA A 173 10.29 -0.10 -7.31
N GLU A 174 9.90 -1.18 -6.62
CA GLU A 174 10.04 -2.56 -7.10
C GLU A 174 9.30 -2.79 -8.43
N PHE A 175 8.05 -2.30 -8.51
CA PHE A 175 7.21 -2.42 -9.70
C PHE A 175 7.78 -1.63 -10.88
N HIS A 176 8.23 -0.40 -10.66
CA HIS A 176 8.87 0.41 -11.71
C HIS A 176 10.14 -0.26 -12.23
N ALA A 177 11.01 -0.75 -11.35
CA ALA A 177 12.20 -1.50 -11.73
C ALA A 177 11.86 -2.75 -12.57
N GLY A 178 10.81 -3.48 -12.17
CA GLY A 178 10.30 -4.64 -12.91
C GLY A 178 9.77 -4.29 -14.30
N SER A 179 8.98 -3.21 -14.40
CA SER A 179 8.48 -2.69 -15.67
C SER A 179 9.61 -2.29 -16.60
N GLU A 180 10.59 -1.50 -16.11
CA GLU A 180 11.77 -1.12 -16.90
C GLU A 180 12.54 -2.35 -17.38
N TRP A 181 12.73 -3.34 -16.51
CA TRP A 181 13.42 -4.58 -16.87
C TRP A 181 12.69 -5.36 -17.97
N SER A 182 11.36 -5.37 -17.96
CA SER A 182 10.52 -6.00 -18.98
C SER A 182 10.58 -5.23 -20.31
N ASP A 183 10.41 -3.90 -20.27
CA ASP A 183 10.46 -3.04 -21.45
C ASP A 183 11.80 -3.16 -22.19
N MET A 184 12.91 -3.25 -21.45
CA MET A 184 14.23 -3.49 -22.04
C MET A 184 14.32 -4.86 -22.75
N ALA A 185 13.58 -5.88 -22.30
CA ALA A 185 13.51 -7.17 -22.99
C ALA A 185 12.84 -7.07 -24.36
N GLU A 186 11.76 -6.29 -24.43
CA GLU A 186 11.06 -6.00 -25.67
C GLU A 186 11.92 -5.17 -26.61
N GLN A 187 12.60 -4.14 -26.10
CA GLN A 187 13.55 -3.32 -26.86
C GLN A 187 14.69 -4.17 -27.44
N ILE A 188 15.28 -5.08 -26.65
CA ILE A 188 16.30 -6.02 -27.15
C ILE A 188 15.74 -6.88 -28.29
N THR A 189 14.50 -7.38 -28.15
CA THR A 189 13.86 -8.21 -29.17
C THR A 189 13.62 -7.42 -30.45
N ARG A 190 13.15 -6.18 -30.34
CA ARG A 190 12.97 -5.27 -31.47
C ARG A 190 14.29 -4.96 -32.19
N ILE A 191 15.32 -4.52 -31.46
CA ILE A 191 16.63 -4.20 -32.05
C ILE A 191 17.22 -5.44 -32.74
N ARG A 192 17.04 -6.64 -32.17
CA ARG A 192 17.45 -7.90 -32.83
C ARG A 192 16.74 -8.11 -34.16
N GLN A 193 15.43 -7.89 -34.23
CA GLN A 193 14.66 -8.04 -35.46
C GLN A 193 15.14 -7.05 -36.53
N GLU A 194 15.33 -5.78 -36.15
CA GLU A 194 15.86 -4.73 -37.03
C GLU A 194 17.28 -5.08 -37.52
N THR A 195 18.16 -5.52 -36.62
CA THR A 195 19.54 -5.93 -36.96
C THR A 195 19.55 -7.14 -37.91
N LEU A 196 18.68 -8.12 -37.71
CA LEU A 196 18.54 -9.27 -38.60
C LEU A 196 18.01 -8.88 -39.99
N ALA A 197 17.12 -7.88 -40.07
CA ALA A 197 16.66 -7.33 -41.34
C ALA A 197 17.83 -6.68 -42.11
N LEU A 198 18.64 -5.85 -41.45
CA LEU A 198 19.84 -5.25 -42.05
C LEU A 198 20.84 -6.31 -42.54
N LEU A 199 21.03 -7.40 -41.77
CA LEU A 199 21.89 -8.51 -42.19
C LEU A 199 21.35 -9.24 -43.44
N ARG A 200 20.02 -9.36 -43.56
CA ARG A 200 19.37 -9.93 -44.76
C ARG A 200 19.59 -9.05 -45.99
N GLU A 201 19.53 -7.72 -45.82
CA GLU A 201 19.79 -6.75 -46.89
C GLU A 201 21.27 -6.72 -47.30
N LEU A 202 22.19 -6.84 -46.34
CA LEU A 202 23.63 -6.84 -46.59
C LEU A 202 24.09 -8.07 -47.39
N ARG A 203 23.43 -9.21 -47.19
CA ARG A 203 23.84 -10.52 -47.76
C ARG A 203 23.93 -10.52 -49.30
N PRO A 204 22.90 -10.09 -50.07
CA PRO A 204 22.99 -10.03 -51.53
C PRO A 204 23.93 -8.93 -52.02
N LEU A 205 23.99 -7.78 -51.33
CA LEU A 205 24.82 -6.64 -51.73
C LEU A 205 26.31 -6.96 -51.73
N ARG A 206 26.76 -7.90 -50.89
CA ARG A 206 28.16 -8.34 -50.84
C ARG A 206 28.69 -8.93 -52.15
N HIS A 207 27.80 -9.43 -53.01
CA HIS A 207 28.15 -10.05 -54.29
C HIS A 207 27.86 -9.13 -55.50
N ALA A 208 27.30 -7.94 -55.26
CA ALA A 208 27.02 -6.98 -56.32
C ALA A 208 28.28 -6.19 -56.72
N ALA A 209 28.49 -6.03 -58.03
CA ALA A 209 29.67 -5.37 -58.60
C ALA A 209 29.38 -3.90 -58.98
N THR A 210 28.70 -3.14 -58.12
CA THR A 210 28.41 -1.71 -58.34
C THR A 210 29.29 -0.80 -57.47
N ILE A 211 29.63 0.39 -57.99
CA ILE A 211 30.55 1.35 -57.37
C ILE A 211 30.05 1.86 -56.00
N GLU A 212 28.74 1.88 -55.77
CA GLU A 212 28.12 2.38 -54.54
C GLU A 212 28.07 1.34 -53.40
N VAL A 213 28.29 0.05 -53.71
CA VAL A 213 28.19 -1.07 -52.75
C VAL A 213 29.10 -0.90 -51.54
N PRO A 214 30.37 -0.44 -51.66
CA PRO A 214 31.23 -0.26 -50.49
C PRO A 214 30.67 0.74 -49.48
N THR A 215 30.09 1.84 -49.95
CA THR A 215 29.51 2.89 -49.09
C THR A 215 28.26 2.36 -48.38
N ILE A 216 27.35 1.70 -49.10
CA ILE A 216 26.15 1.10 -48.53
C ILE A 216 26.52 0.02 -47.49
N CYS A 217 27.47 -0.86 -47.81
CA CYS A 217 27.94 -1.89 -46.88
C CYS A 217 28.56 -1.29 -45.61
N LYS A 218 29.27 -0.16 -45.73
CA LYS A 218 29.84 0.55 -44.57
C LYS A 218 28.76 1.11 -43.66
N HIS A 219 27.71 1.72 -44.21
CA HIS A 219 26.58 2.24 -43.42
C HIS A 219 25.82 1.12 -42.72
N LEU A 220 25.44 0.05 -43.44
CA LEU A 220 24.73 -1.09 -42.85
C LEU A 220 25.55 -1.75 -41.74
N ARG A 221 26.86 -1.92 -41.92
CA ARG A 221 27.74 -2.45 -40.86
C ARG A 221 27.74 -1.57 -39.61
N ARG A 222 27.84 -0.25 -39.78
CA ARG A 222 27.79 0.70 -38.67
C ARG A 222 26.47 0.59 -37.91
N ASP A 223 25.35 0.47 -38.62
CA ASP A 223 24.04 0.40 -37.99
C ASP A 223 23.84 -0.94 -37.26
N ILE A 224 24.37 -2.05 -37.82
CA ILE A 224 24.44 -3.36 -37.14
C ILE A 224 25.31 -3.28 -35.88
N GLU A 225 26.50 -2.69 -35.96
CA GLU A 225 27.41 -2.52 -34.82
C GLU A 225 26.75 -1.66 -33.72
N SER A 226 26.06 -0.59 -34.11
CA SER A 226 25.29 0.25 -33.20
C SER A 226 24.16 -0.52 -32.52
N GLY A 227 23.39 -1.32 -33.26
CA GLY A 227 22.32 -2.16 -32.70
C GLY A 227 22.85 -3.19 -31.72
N LEU A 228 23.97 -3.85 -32.04
CA LEU A 228 24.62 -4.80 -31.12
C LEU A 228 25.14 -4.12 -29.85
N ALA A 229 25.75 -2.94 -29.97
CA ALA A 229 26.21 -2.16 -28.82
C ALA A 229 25.05 -1.78 -27.89
N GLU A 230 23.91 -1.35 -28.44
CA GLU A 230 22.73 -1.02 -27.63
C GLU A 230 22.14 -2.26 -26.96
N ILE A 231 22.07 -3.41 -27.64
CA ILE A 231 21.67 -4.69 -27.01
C ILE A 231 22.59 -5.03 -25.82
N HIS A 232 23.90 -4.84 -25.96
CA HIS A 232 24.85 -5.09 -24.88
C HIS A 232 24.62 -4.15 -23.68
N LYS A 233 24.36 -2.86 -23.94
CA LYS A 233 24.03 -1.87 -22.92
C LYS A 233 22.74 -2.22 -22.18
N LEU A 234 21.66 -2.52 -22.92
CA LEU A 234 20.37 -2.93 -22.34
C LEU A 234 20.50 -4.21 -21.51
N ARG A 235 21.27 -5.20 -21.98
CA ARG A 235 21.53 -6.43 -21.21
C ARG A 235 22.27 -6.18 -19.91
N ARG A 236 23.27 -5.28 -19.93
CA ARG A 236 24.01 -4.89 -18.73
C ARG A 236 23.06 -4.24 -17.73
N ARG A 237 22.26 -3.27 -18.18
CA ARG A 237 21.30 -2.59 -17.31
C ARG A 237 20.24 -3.54 -16.75
N ARG A 238 19.73 -4.48 -17.56
CA ARG A 238 18.82 -5.53 -17.08
C ARG A 238 19.47 -6.45 -16.04
N ALA A 239 20.76 -6.76 -16.17
CA ALA A 239 21.48 -7.56 -15.17
C ALA A 239 21.62 -6.78 -13.86
N GLU A 240 21.97 -5.49 -13.91
CA GLU A 240 22.04 -4.61 -12.73
C GLU A 240 20.70 -4.55 -12.00
N ILE A 241 19.61 -4.28 -12.71
CA ILE A 241 18.26 -4.23 -12.13
C ILE A 241 17.88 -5.60 -11.54
N PHE A 242 18.19 -6.69 -12.24
CA PHE A 242 17.90 -8.04 -11.76
C PHE A 242 18.68 -8.35 -10.46
N ASP A 243 19.98 -8.05 -10.41
CA ASP A 243 20.80 -8.30 -9.23
C ASP A 243 20.31 -7.50 -8.02
N GLU A 244 19.86 -6.26 -8.25
CA GLU A 244 19.33 -5.37 -7.21
C GLU A 244 17.95 -5.79 -6.72
N TRP A 245 17.02 -6.18 -7.61
CA TRP A 245 15.60 -6.29 -7.28
C TRP A 245 15.03 -7.72 -7.30
N SER A 246 15.74 -8.72 -7.82
CA SER A 246 15.22 -10.09 -8.01
C SER A 246 14.75 -10.81 -6.76
N HIS A 247 15.14 -10.34 -5.57
CA HIS A 247 14.77 -10.91 -4.28
C HIS A 247 13.51 -10.26 -3.66
N THR A 248 12.93 -9.26 -4.30
CA THR A 248 11.76 -8.52 -3.82
C THR A 248 10.46 -9.06 -4.40
N ASP A 249 9.37 -8.93 -3.65
CA ASP A 249 8.06 -9.49 -4.02
C ASP A 249 7.43 -8.73 -5.21
N GLY A 250 7.58 -7.41 -5.28
CA GLY A 250 7.04 -6.58 -6.37
C GLY A 250 7.72 -6.85 -7.71
N PHE A 251 9.01 -7.19 -7.70
CA PHE A 251 9.76 -7.54 -8.92
C PHE A 251 9.41 -8.94 -9.45
N ALA A 252 8.99 -9.85 -8.56
CA ALA A 252 8.73 -11.25 -8.92
C ALA A 252 7.65 -11.42 -10.00
N GLU A 253 6.73 -10.47 -10.14
CA GLU A 253 5.68 -10.47 -11.17
C GLU A 253 6.22 -10.41 -12.61
N PHE A 254 7.40 -9.81 -12.79
CA PHE A 254 8.04 -9.61 -14.09
C PHE A 254 9.00 -10.74 -14.47
N LEU A 255 9.31 -11.64 -13.52
CA LEU A 255 10.11 -12.81 -13.82
C LEU A 255 9.33 -13.72 -14.76
N PRO A 256 9.99 -14.27 -15.80
CA PRO A 256 9.35 -15.27 -16.64
C PRO A 256 8.88 -16.41 -15.72
N ARG A 257 7.56 -16.64 -15.70
CA ARG A 257 7.01 -17.79 -15.00
C ARG A 257 7.72 -19.00 -15.59
N ASN A 258 8.43 -19.75 -14.76
CA ASN A 258 8.93 -21.06 -15.17
C ASN A 258 7.69 -21.91 -15.51
N GLU A 259 7.29 -21.91 -16.78
CA GLU A 259 6.39 -22.89 -17.35
C GLU A 259 7.15 -24.21 -17.42
N SER A 260 7.38 -24.82 -16.26
CA SER A 260 8.04 -26.12 -16.16
C SER A 260 7.37 -26.96 -15.08
N ALA A 261 6.14 -27.37 -15.39
CA ALA A 261 5.57 -28.67 -15.00
C ALA A 261 4.41 -29.03 -15.95
N ARG A 262 4.72 -29.17 -17.25
CA ARG A 262 3.94 -30.01 -18.19
C ARG A 262 4.87 -30.68 -19.17
#